data_AF-A0A9P1UH87-F1
#
_entry.id   AF-A0A9P1UH87-F1
#
_cell.length_a   1.000
_cell.length_b   1.000
_cell.length_c   1.000
_cell.angle_alpha   90.00
_cell.angle_beta   90.00
_cell.angle_gamma   90.00
#
_symmetry.space_group_name_H-M   'P 1'
#
loop_
_entity.id
_entity.type
_entity.pdbx_description
1 polymer ?
#
loop_
_entity_poly.entity_id
_entity_poly.type
_entity_poly.pdbx_seq_one_letter_code
_entity_poly.pdbx_strand_id
1 'polypeptide(L)'
;MKQNGAKRDVGGQPPHQKRWTTIGTATGDMIQRDLLFIEKHFEAKTGKKPPFVFEKNDNGTPVFEDFAKKCTPVSYKNHQFNLYGTCDGIMLYTDSDGKQYRIGLEIKSKQTTYSKTSDYSMREADEKHVKQTVAYSHMYRDPNTGAPLDYYLILYVNLSKKNWFQTFKEAPDLKCFGISIDDNDRNQLFEYFAEVLDAVERRQAPPFEIDTWTFNNFKDATAKYLTDEEVAEVRTYVRRVKASSQPDYIKTQLIDAYEDLVERRGKNGTK
;
A
#
# COMPACT_ATOMS: atom_id res chain seq x y z
N MET A 1 4.62 -18.19 -2.23
CA MET A 1 3.75 -19.00 -3.14
C MET A 1 3.62 -18.43 -4.54
N LYS A 2 3.18 -17.17 -4.73
CA LYS A 2 3.04 -16.57 -6.07
C LYS A 2 4.29 -16.74 -6.96
N GLN A 3 5.47 -16.42 -6.42
CA GLN A 3 6.74 -16.52 -7.15
C GLN A 3 7.15 -17.98 -7.46
N ASN A 4 6.62 -18.96 -6.73
CA ASN A 4 6.84 -20.38 -7.02
C ASN A 4 5.87 -20.93 -8.09
N GLY A 5 5.09 -20.06 -8.75
CA GLY A 5 4.11 -20.46 -9.77
C GLY A 5 2.86 -21.14 -9.20
N ALA A 6 2.59 -21.03 -7.90
CA ALA A 6 1.39 -21.58 -7.30
C ALA A 6 0.12 -20.96 -7.91
N LYS A 7 -0.93 -21.76 -8.07
CA LYS A 7 -2.24 -21.25 -8.51
C LYS A 7 -2.88 -20.44 -7.38
N ARG A 8 -3.43 -19.28 -7.74
CA ARG A 8 -4.27 -18.48 -6.85
C ARG A 8 -5.54 -19.26 -6.54
N ASP A 9 -6.02 -19.19 -5.31
CA ASP A 9 -7.25 -19.87 -4.91
C ASP A 9 -8.45 -19.35 -5.74
N VAL A 10 -9.37 -20.26 -6.07
CA VAL A 10 -10.58 -19.93 -6.82
C VAL A 10 -11.63 -19.43 -5.84
N GLY A 11 -11.92 -18.14 -5.94
CA GLY A 11 -12.86 -17.45 -5.05
C GLY A 11 -12.63 -15.97 -5.20
N GLY A 12 -13.51 -15.29 -5.94
CA GLY A 12 -13.41 -13.84 -6.09
C GLY A 12 -13.54 -13.13 -4.75
N GLN A 13 -13.13 -11.86 -4.72
CA GLN A 13 -13.35 -11.00 -3.58
C GLN A 13 -14.87 -10.90 -3.28
N PRO A 14 -15.32 -11.06 -2.02
CA PRO A 14 -16.74 -10.94 -1.66
C PRO A 14 -17.34 -9.60 -2.14
N PRO A 15 -18.65 -9.56 -2.50
CA PRO A 15 -19.25 -8.36 -3.08
C PRO A 15 -19.07 -7.09 -2.25
N HIS A 16 -19.10 -7.18 -0.91
CA HIS A 16 -18.89 -6.02 -0.04
C HIS A 16 -17.46 -5.47 -0.10
N GLN A 17 -16.44 -6.34 -0.16
CA GLN A 17 -15.05 -5.92 -0.29
C GLN A 17 -14.74 -5.37 -1.69
N LYS A 18 -15.40 -5.91 -2.73
CA LYS A 18 -15.35 -5.33 -4.08
C LYS A 18 -15.87 -3.89 -4.06
N ARG A 19 -17.02 -3.65 -3.41
CA ARG A 19 -17.57 -2.29 -3.23
C ARG A 19 -16.62 -1.36 -2.48
N TRP A 20 -15.97 -1.83 -1.42
CA TRP A 20 -14.96 -1.02 -0.70
C TRP A 20 -13.80 -0.60 -1.61
N THR A 21 -13.33 -1.50 -2.46
CA THR A 21 -12.29 -1.20 -3.46
C THR A 21 -12.78 -0.16 -4.46
N THR A 22 -13.99 -0.33 -5.01
CA THR A 22 -14.60 0.62 -5.95
C THR A 22 -14.80 2.02 -5.33
N ILE A 23 -15.26 2.10 -4.09
CA ILE A 23 -15.41 3.37 -3.36
C ILE A 23 -14.04 4.05 -3.18
N GLY A 24 -13.01 3.27 -2.87
CA GLY A 24 -11.64 3.74 -2.76
C GLY A 24 -11.13 4.34 -4.07
N THR A 25 -11.30 3.64 -5.19
CA THR A 25 -10.93 4.13 -6.53
C THR A 25 -11.65 5.42 -6.89
N ALA A 26 -12.98 5.46 -6.76
CA ALA A 26 -13.76 6.65 -7.08
C ALA A 26 -13.37 7.86 -6.21
N THR A 27 -12.91 7.62 -4.98
CA THR A 27 -12.39 8.68 -4.11
C THR A 27 -11.03 9.20 -4.59
N GLY A 28 -10.13 8.32 -5.06
CA GLY A 28 -8.87 8.73 -5.69
C GLY A 28 -9.12 9.61 -6.92
N ASP A 29 -9.99 9.15 -7.83
CA ASP A 29 -10.38 9.88 -9.04
C ASP A 29 -10.96 11.27 -8.71
N MET A 30 -11.79 11.35 -7.66
CA MET A 30 -12.37 12.60 -7.19
C MET A 30 -11.28 13.58 -6.72
N ILE A 31 -10.33 13.15 -5.91
CA ILE A 31 -9.25 14.01 -5.41
C ILE A 31 -8.33 14.47 -6.54
N GLN A 32 -7.96 13.58 -7.47
CA GLN A 32 -7.16 13.95 -8.65
C GLN A 32 -7.89 15.00 -9.50
N ARG A 33 -9.19 14.80 -9.73
CA ARG A 33 -10.04 15.78 -10.41
C ARG A 33 -10.07 17.11 -9.66
N ASP A 34 -10.27 17.10 -8.34
CA ASP A 34 -10.33 18.32 -7.54
C ASP A 34 -9.01 19.10 -7.61
N LEU A 35 -7.87 18.42 -7.58
CA LEU A 35 -6.55 19.03 -7.77
C LEU A 35 -6.39 19.67 -9.16
N LEU A 36 -6.88 19.03 -10.23
CA LEU A 36 -6.91 19.64 -11.56
C LEU A 36 -7.84 20.86 -11.64
N PHE A 37 -8.98 20.84 -10.93
CA PHE A 37 -9.86 21.99 -10.83
C PHE A 37 -9.23 23.13 -10.04
N ILE A 38 -8.49 22.83 -8.96
CA ILE A 38 -7.69 23.79 -8.20
C ILE A 38 -6.64 24.41 -9.13
N GLU A 39 -5.84 23.60 -9.84
CA GLU A 39 -4.85 24.07 -10.81
C GLU A 39 -5.44 25.09 -11.80
N LYS A 40 -6.63 24.80 -12.33
CA LYS A 40 -7.31 25.65 -13.32
C LYS A 40 -7.90 26.95 -12.75
N HIS A 41 -8.40 26.93 -11.52
CA HIS A 41 -9.26 28.01 -11.01
C HIS A 41 -8.69 28.79 -9.82
N PHE A 42 -7.64 28.29 -9.16
CA PHE A 42 -7.13 28.86 -7.92
C PHE A 42 -6.61 30.28 -8.09
N GLU A 43 -5.84 30.56 -9.16
CA GLU A 43 -5.30 31.90 -9.41
C GLU A 43 -6.40 32.93 -9.70
N ALA A 44 -7.36 32.59 -10.56
CA ALA A 44 -8.49 33.46 -10.85
C ALA A 44 -9.34 33.80 -9.61
N LYS A 45 -9.39 32.89 -8.62
CA LYS A 45 -10.19 33.07 -7.39
C LYS A 45 -9.43 33.73 -6.25
N THR A 46 -8.12 33.53 -6.15
CA THR A 46 -7.32 33.94 -4.98
C THR A 46 -6.29 35.02 -5.31
N GLY A 47 -6.03 35.28 -6.59
CA GLY A 47 -4.94 36.14 -7.05
C GLY A 47 -3.54 35.54 -6.85
N LYS A 48 -3.44 34.27 -6.45
CA LYS A 48 -2.17 33.57 -6.19
C LYS A 48 -2.09 32.31 -7.04
N LYS A 49 -0.89 31.97 -7.52
CA LYS A 49 -0.67 30.69 -8.19
C LYS A 49 -0.89 29.52 -7.21
N PRO A 50 -1.46 28.40 -7.67
CA PRO A 50 -1.58 27.20 -6.85
C PRO A 50 -0.18 26.69 -6.47
N PRO A 51 0.10 26.39 -5.18
CA PRO A 51 1.42 25.89 -4.77
C PRO A 51 1.77 24.53 -5.36
N PHE A 52 0.76 23.71 -5.63
CA PHE A 52 0.88 22.39 -6.24
C PHE A 52 0.15 22.36 -7.57
N VAL A 53 0.80 21.80 -8.59
CA VAL A 53 0.20 21.48 -9.89
C VAL A 53 0.66 20.10 -10.32
N PHE A 54 -0.13 19.38 -11.11
CA PHE A 54 0.35 18.10 -11.64
C PHE A 54 1.45 18.33 -12.68
N GLU A 55 2.51 17.54 -12.58
CA GLU A 55 3.44 17.38 -13.70
C GLU A 55 2.68 16.85 -14.92
N LYS A 56 3.10 17.30 -16.11
CA LYS A 56 2.51 16.87 -17.37
C LYS A 56 3.54 16.06 -18.17
N ASN A 57 3.06 15.01 -18.81
CA ASN A 57 3.78 14.33 -19.89
C ASN A 57 3.93 15.28 -21.10
N ASP A 58 4.79 14.91 -22.05
CA ASP A 58 5.04 15.68 -23.27
C ASP A 58 3.77 15.97 -24.10
N ASN A 59 2.78 15.08 -24.01
CA ASN A 59 1.48 15.21 -24.68
C ASN A 59 0.45 16.06 -23.90
N GLY A 60 0.85 16.68 -22.78
CA GLY A 60 0.01 17.52 -21.93
C GLY A 60 -0.88 16.77 -20.94
N THR A 61 -0.90 15.43 -20.95
CA THR A 61 -1.63 14.65 -19.93
C THR A 61 -0.94 14.71 -18.57
N PRO A 62 -1.68 14.66 -17.45
CA PRO A 62 -1.07 14.66 -16.12
C PRO A 62 -0.36 13.33 -15.82
N VAL A 63 0.70 13.37 -15.02
CA VAL A 63 1.46 12.18 -14.60
C VAL A 63 0.76 11.51 -13.41
N PHE A 64 -0.34 10.77 -13.67
CA PHE A 64 -0.97 9.83 -12.73
C PHE A 64 -1.65 8.67 -13.48
N GLU A 65 -1.96 7.58 -12.76
CA GLU A 65 -2.74 6.44 -13.25
C GLU A 65 -2.34 5.92 -14.65
N ASP A 66 -3.31 5.65 -15.51
CA ASP A 66 -3.08 5.10 -16.85
C ASP A 66 -2.17 5.99 -17.73
N PHE A 67 -2.01 7.28 -17.41
CA PHE A 67 -1.09 8.20 -18.10
C PHE A 67 0.35 8.11 -17.60
N ALA A 68 0.60 7.43 -16.48
CA ALA A 68 1.90 7.35 -15.81
C ALA A 68 2.41 5.90 -15.61
N LYS A 69 1.59 4.92 -15.99
CA LYS A 69 1.87 3.50 -15.85
C LYS A 69 3.18 3.09 -16.51
N LYS A 70 4.05 2.41 -15.76
CA LYS A 70 5.36 1.97 -16.27
C LYS A 70 5.85 0.66 -15.67
N CYS A 71 6.82 0.09 -16.38
CA CYS A 71 7.64 -1.05 -15.96
C CYS A 71 9.09 -0.57 -15.88
N THR A 72 9.67 -0.53 -14.69
CA THR A 72 11.04 -0.03 -14.46
C THR A 72 11.95 -1.21 -14.14
N PRO A 73 12.93 -1.56 -15.00
CA PRO A 73 13.90 -2.58 -14.68
C PRO A 73 14.84 -2.10 -13.58
N VAL A 74 15.16 -2.99 -12.65
CA VAL A 74 16.07 -2.78 -11.53
C VAL A 74 17.12 -3.89 -11.57
N SER A 75 18.39 -3.49 -11.54
CA SER A 75 19.51 -4.38 -11.28
C SER A 75 20.02 -4.09 -9.88
N TYR A 76 19.99 -5.10 -9.00
CA TYR A 76 20.46 -4.96 -7.63
C TYR A 76 21.20 -6.23 -7.21
N LYS A 77 22.48 -6.08 -6.84
CA LYS A 77 23.41 -7.19 -6.64
C LYS A 77 23.42 -8.13 -7.85
N ASN A 78 23.21 -9.43 -7.64
CA ASN A 78 23.13 -10.48 -8.65
C ASN A 78 21.71 -10.69 -9.20
N HIS A 79 20.73 -9.87 -8.82
CA HIS A 79 19.34 -10.02 -9.24
C HIS A 79 18.90 -8.93 -10.22
N GLN A 80 18.02 -9.33 -11.13
CA GLN A 80 17.26 -8.43 -11.98
C GLN A 80 15.78 -8.63 -11.74
N PHE A 81 15.06 -7.55 -11.52
CA PHE A 81 13.61 -7.57 -11.36
C PHE A 81 13.00 -6.29 -11.93
N ASN A 82 11.67 -6.30 -12.12
CA ASN A 82 10.95 -5.16 -12.64
C ASN A 82 9.98 -4.63 -11.58
N LEU A 83 9.97 -3.31 -11.40
CA LEU A 83 8.92 -2.61 -10.68
C LEU A 83 7.82 -2.21 -11.67
N TYR A 84 6.61 -2.72 -11.46
CA TYR A 84 5.47 -2.45 -12.32
C TYR A 84 4.33 -1.83 -11.52
N GLY A 85 3.82 -0.69 -11.98
CA GLY A 85 2.75 0.00 -11.27
C GLY A 85 2.42 1.36 -11.86
N THR A 86 1.53 2.05 -11.15
CA THR A 86 1.11 3.42 -11.43
C THR A 86 0.99 4.20 -10.11
N CYS A 87 1.24 5.51 -10.13
CA CYS A 87 1.08 6.39 -8.98
C CYS A 87 -0.20 7.23 -9.06
N ASP A 88 -0.70 7.70 -7.92
CA ASP A 88 -1.83 8.63 -7.87
C ASP A 88 -1.44 10.03 -8.36
N GLY A 89 -0.13 10.36 -8.41
CA GLY A 89 0.35 11.56 -9.07
C GLY A 89 1.82 11.91 -8.86
N ILE A 90 2.37 12.66 -9.80
CA ILE A 90 3.60 13.45 -9.64
C ILE A 90 3.21 14.92 -9.78
N MET A 91 3.58 15.72 -8.78
CA MET A 91 3.25 17.13 -8.69
C MET A 91 4.52 17.98 -8.69
N LEU A 92 4.40 19.22 -9.15
CA LEU A 92 5.38 20.28 -8.96
C LEU A 92 4.89 21.16 -7.82
N TYR A 93 5.72 21.25 -6.78
CA TYR A 93 5.52 22.15 -5.65
C TYR A 93 6.40 23.38 -5.81
N THR A 94 5.83 24.58 -5.71
CA THR A 94 6.58 25.84 -5.67
C THR A 94 6.60 26.38 -4.24
N ASP A 95 7.79 26.52 -3.66
CA ASP A 95 7.95 27.10 -2.33
C ASP A 95 7.78 28.63 -2.32
N SER A 96 7.87 29.24 -1.14
CA SER A 96 7.72 30.69 -0.97
C SER A 96 8.77 31.52 -1.72
N ASP A 97 9.93 30.93 -2.02
CA ASP A 97 11.04 31.58 -2.72
C ASP A 97 10.98 31.35 -4.24
N GLY A 98 9.96 30.61 -4.70
CA GLY A 98 9.75 30.30 -6.11
C GLY A 98 10.51 29.08 -6.62
N LYS A 99 11.20 28.33 -5.74
CA LYS A 99 11.91 27.11 -6.12
C LYS A 99 10.91 25.96 -6.29
N GLN A 100 11.10 25.21 -7.37
CA GLN A 100 10.25 24.07 -7.69
C GLN A 100 10.85 22.75 -7.21
N TYR A 101 9.98 21.87 -6.72
CA TYR A 101 10.30 20.52 -6.28
C TYR A 101 9.32 19.54 -6.92
N ARG A 102 9.82 18.41 -7.40
CA ARG A 102 8.97 17.29 -7.79
C ARG A 102 8.57 16.53 -6.53
N ILE A 103 7.27 16.29 -6.34
CA ILE A 103 6.71 15.61 -5.17
C ILE A 103 5.71 14.57 -5.63
N GLY A 104 5.82 13.35 -5.11
CA GLY A 104 4.87 12.28 -5.39
C GLY A 104 3.59 12.44 -4.56
N LEU A 105 2.48 11.99 -5.10
CA LEU A 105 1.19 11.92 -4.41
C LEU A 105 0.75 10.45 -4.34
N GLU A 106 0.34 10.04 -3.14
CA GLU A 106 -0.35 8.77 -2.91
C GLU A 106 -1.64 9.03 -2.13
N ILE A 107 -2.78 8.55 -2.65
CA ILE A 107 -4.11 8.77 -2.10
C ILE A 107 -4.64 7.46 -1.53
N LYS A 108 -5.09 7.49 -0.27
CA LYS A 108 -5.56 6.30 0.45
C LYS A 108 -6.88 6.55 1.13
N SER A 109 -7.86 5.67 0.94
CA SER A 109 -9.10 5.76 1.70
C SER A 109 -9.02 4.99 3.03
N LYS A 110 -9.63 5.54 4.08
CA LYS A 110 -9.93 4.83 5.34
C LYS A 110 -11.44 4.72 5.50
N GLN A 111 -11.97 3.49 5.45
CA GLN A 111 -13.41 3.20 5.36
C GLN A 111 -14.00 2.50 6.60
N THR A 112 -13.17 2.01 7.53
CA THR A 112 -13.63 1.10 8.60
C THR A 112 -14.27 1.80 9.79
N THR A 113 -13.59 2.80 10.35
CA THR A 113 -14.09 3.55 11.51
C THR A 113 -13.73 5.02 11.38
N TYR A 114 -14.62 5.89 11.81
CA TYR A 114 -14.47 7.34 11.64
C TYR A 114 -13.21 7.88 12.33
N SER A 115 -12.78 7.28 13.42
CA SER A 115 -11.60 7.71 14.17
C SER A 115 -10.28 7.38 13.45
N LYS A 116 -10.27 6.66 12.33
CA LYS A 116 -9.03 6.18 11.70
C LYS A 116 -8.09 7.29 11.23
N THR A 117 -8.58 8.50 10.98
CA THR A 117 -7.73 9.65 10.65
C THR A 117 -7.51 10.58 11.84
N SER A 118 -8.01 10.28 13.04
CA SER A 118 -7.74 11.10 14.22
C SER A 118 -6.26 11.09 14.59
N ASP A 119 -5.81 12.11 15.32
CA ASP A 119 -4.43 12.19 15.84
C ASP A 119 -4.12 11.07 16.84
N TYR A 120 -5.15 10.52 17.49
CA TYR A 120 -4.98 9.36 18.35
C TYR A 120 -4.70 8.09 17.54
N SER A 121 -5.46 7.84 16.46
CA SER A 121 -5.42 6.57 15.73
C SER A 121 -4.39 6.52 14.59
N MET A 122 -3.98 7.69 14.08
CA MET A 122 -3.08 7.80 12.93
C MET A 122 -2.08 8.92 13.21
N ARG A 123 -1.01 8.58 13.93
CA ARG A 123 0.08 9.50 14.27
C ARG A 123 1.11 9.61 13.15
N GLU A 124 1.19 8.59 12.32
CA GLU A 124 2.11 8.45 11.20
C GLU A 124 1.41 7.79 10.02
N ALA A 125 2.05 7.85 8.86
CA ALA A 125 1.61 7.10 7.69
C ALA A 125 1.80 5.58 7.94
N ASP A 126 0.87 4.80 7.41
CA ASP A 126 0.90 3.35 7.42
C ASP A 126 2.16 2.85 6.69
N GLU A 127 3.03 2.08 7.35
CA GLU A 127 4.35 1.67 6.86
C GLU A 127 4.29 1.01 5.48
N LYS A 128 3.23 0.23 5.20
CA LYS A 128 3.07 -0.40 3.88
C LYS A 128 2.82 0.61 2.76
N HIS A 129 2.20 1.75 3.07
CA HIS A 129 2.01 2.84 2.12
C HIS A 129 3.30 3.63 1.93
N VAL A 130 4.11 3.80 2.98
CA VAL A 130 5.46 4.38 2.87
C VAL A 130 6.35 3.50 1.98
N LYS A 131 6.37 2.18 2.18
CA LYS A 131 7.13 1.26 1.30
C LYS A 131 6.69 1.35 -0.17
N GLN A 132 5.40 1.59 -0.42
CA GLN A 132 4.89 1.83 -1.77
C GLN A 132 5.46 3.13 -2.38
N THR A 133 5.54 4.22 -1.60
CA THR A 133 6.16 5.47 -2.07
C THR A 133 7.66 5.31 -2.32
N VAL A 134 8.36 4.48 -1.54
CA VAL A 134 9.78 4.14 -1.81
C VAL A 134 9.93 3.46 -3.17
N ALA A 135 9.10 2.48 -3.51
CA ALA A 135 9.13 1.86 -4.84
C ALA A 135 8.90 2.89 -5.95
N TYR A 136 7.88 3.74 -5.79
CA TYR A 136 7.56 4.77 -6.76
C TYR A 136 8.66 5.84 -6.87
N SER A 137 9.36 6.17 -5.78
CA SER A 137 10.47 7.12 -5.83
C SER A 137 11.57 6.74 -6.82
N HIS A 138 11.81 5.43 -6.96
CA HIS A 138 12.75 4.90 -7.93
C HIS A 138 12.16 4.82 -9.34
N MET A 139 10.86 4.50 -9.45
CA MET A 139 10.19 4.41 -10.74
C MET A 139 10.06 5.78 -11.42
N TYR A 140 9.69 6.84 -10.67
CA TYR A 140 9.38 8.18 -11.18
C TYR A 140 10.55 9.16 -11.08
N ARG A 141 11.74 8.70 -11.47
CA ARG A 141 12.93 9.55 -11.63
C ARG A 141 12.65 10.73 -12.55
N ASP A 142 13.34 11.83 -12.26
CA ASP A 142 13.34 13.02 -13.09
C ASP A 142 13.91 12.67 -14.48
N PRO A 143 13.16 12.94 -15.56
CA PRO A 143 13.56 12.52 -16.90
C PRO A 143 14.79 13.27 -17.43
N ASN A 144 15.10 14.45 -16.87
CA ASN A 144 16.21 15.29 -17.32
C ASN A 144 17.49 15.02 -16.54
N THR A 145 17.37 14.75 -15.24
CA THR A 145 18.51 14.60 -14.33
C THR A 145 18.77 13.15 -13.90
N GLY A 146 17.78 12.27 -14.06
CA GLY A 146 17.82 10.90 -13.54
C GLY A 146 17.68 10.80 -12.01
N ALA A 147 17.52 11.94 -11.33
CA ALA A 147 17.39 12.00 -9.88
C ALA A 147 16.11 11.28 -9.42
N PRO A 148 16.15 10.52 -8.31
CA PRO A 148 14.96 9.91 -7.75
C PRO A 148 14.01 10.96 -7.14
N LEU A 149 12.78 10.55 -6.84
CA LEU A 149 11.81 11.41 -6.17
C LEU A 149 11.95 11.33 -4.65
N ASP A 150 12.57 12.32 -4.02
CA ASP A 150 12.90 12.26 -2.59
C ASP A 150 11.73 12.63 -1.65
N TYR A 151 10.62 13.13 -2.20
CA TYR A 151 9.48 13.57 -1.40
C TYR A 151 8.16 13.00 -1.91
N TYR A 152 7.34 12.54 -0.96
CA TYR A 152 5.96 12.11 -1.20
C TYR A 152 5.00 12.75 -0.20
N LEU A 153 3.78 12.99 -0.66
CA LEU A 153 2.62 13.25 0.19
C LEU A 153 1.71 12.02 0.17
N ILE A 154 1.43 11.45 1.34
CA ILE A 154 0.40 10.42 1.49
C ILE A 154 -0.85 11.08 2.07
N LEU A 155 -1.91 11.17 1.24
CA LEU A 155 -3.19 11.76 1.60
C LEU A 155 -4.20 10.68 1.95
N TYR A 156 -4.59 10.62 3.21
CA TYR A 156 -5.63 9.74 3.72
C TYR A 156 -6.99 10.43 3.71
N VAL A 157 -7.93 9.89 2.93
CA VAL A 157 -9.32 10.34 2.87
C VAL A 157 -10.19 9.49 3.78
N ASN A 158 -10.85 10.11 4.76
CA ASN A 158 -11.75 9.44 5.68
C ASN A 158 -13.15 9.34 5.07
N LEU A 159 -13.58 8.11 4.79
CA LEU A 159 -14.89 7.81 4.21
C LEU A 159 -15.87 7.24 5.25
N SER A 160 -15.44 7.11 6.50
CA SER A 160 -16.30 6.73 7.62
C SER A 160 -16.64 8.01 8.40
N LYS A 161 -17.84 8.56 8.21
CA LYS A 161 -18.28 9.79 8.89
C LYS A 161 -19.12 9.43 10.12
N LYS A 162 -18.87 10.08 11.26
CA LYS A 162 -19.66 9.84 12.49
C LYS A 162 -21.07 10.43 12.37
N ASN A 163 -21.17 11.66 11.90
CA ASN A 163 -22.40 12.38 11.60
C ASN A 163 -22.09 13.62 10.73
N TRP A 164 -23.13 14.34 10.31
CA TRP A 164 -23.00 15.52 9.43
C TRP A 164 -22.31 16.72 10.10
N PHE A 165 -22.42 16.87 11.42
CA PHE A 165 -21.95 18.03 12.18
C PHE A 165 -20.58 17.83 12.82
N GLN A 166 -19.86 16.78 12.42
CA GLN A 166 -18.54 16.48 12.96
C GLN A 166 -17.55 17.59 12.61
N THR A 167 -16.76 18.03 13.58
CA THR A 167 -15.70 19.02 13.34
C THR A 167 -14.46 18.35 12.74
N PHE A 168 -13.75 19.07 11.87
CA PHE A 168 -12.49 18.62 11.24
C PHE A 168 -11.40 18.24 12.25
N LYS A 169 -11.50 18.69 13.50
CA LYS A 169 -10.46 18.53 14.52
C LYS A 169 -10.42 17.13 15.14
N GLU A 170 -11.56 16.45 15.28
CA GLU A 170 -11.60 15.15 15.97
C GLU A 170 -11.12 13.99 15.10
N ALA A 171 -11.58 13.96 13.86
CA ALA A 171 -11.15 13.01 12.85
C ALA A 171 -11.26 13.71 11.49
N PRO A 172 -10.15 14.30 11.00
CA PRO A 172 -10.19 15.08 9.77
C PRO A 172 -10.64 14.21 8.60
N ASP A 173 -11.37 14.83 7.68
CA ASP A 173 -11.77 14.20 6.43
C ASP A 173 -10.57 13.91 5.52
N LEU A 174 -9.55 14.76 5.59
CA LEU A 174 -8.28 14.62 4.90
C LEU A 174 -7.12 14.68 5.91
N LYS A 175 -6.26 13.66 5.92
CA LYS A 175 -5.02 13.65 6.70
C LYS A 175 -3.82 13.42 5.81
N CYS A 176 -2.89 14.36 5.81
CA CYS A 176 -1.71 14.30 4.95
C CYS A 176 -0.44 14.07 5.77
N PHE A 177 0.45 13.23 5.26
CA PHE A 177 1.81 13.05 5.77
C PHE A 177 2.82 13.34 4.67
N GLY A 178 3.82 14.15 4.99
CA GLY A 178 5.00 14.31 4.16
C GLY A 178 6.03 13.22 4.49
N ILE A 179 6.54 12.57 3.45
CA ILE A 179 7.52 11.49 3.53
C ILE A 179 8.77 11.96 2.81
N SER A 180 9.93 11.91 3.49
CA SER A 180 11.24 12.02 2.85
C SER A 180 11.76 10.61 2.57
N ILE A 181 12.34 10.41 1.40
CA ILE A 181 12.88 9.13 0.95
C ILE A 181 14.32 9.36 0.51
N ASP A 182 15.24 8.56 1.03
CA ASP A 182 16.64 8.57 0.62
C ASP A 182 17.05 7.28 -0.10
N ASP A 183 18.33 7.18 -0.47
CA ASP A 183 18.87 6.00 -1.14
C ASP A 183 18.97 4.79 -0.22
N ASN A 184 19.09 4.97 1.09
CA ASN A 184 19.07 3.88 2.05
C ASN A 184 17.68 3.23 2.09
N ASP A 185 16.61 4.01 2.10
CA ASP A 185 15.23 3.48 2.02
C ASP A 185 15.02 2.61 0.76
N ARG A 186 15.51 3.09 -0.39
CA ARG A 186 15.43 2.38 -1.67
C ARG A 186 16.25 1.10 -1.66
N ASN A 187 17.46 1.16 -1.10
CA ASN A 187 18.33 -0.01 -0.98
C ASN A 187 17.73 -1.07 -0.04
N GLN A 188 17.11 -0.67 1.07
CA GLN A 188 16.41 -1.61 1.97
C GLN A 188 15.24 -2.30 1.27
N LEU A 189 14.48 -1.58 0.44
CA LEU A 189 13.41 -2.18 -0.35
C LEU A 189 13.96 -3.19 -1.37
N PHE A 190 15.08 -2.88 -2.02
CA PHE A 190 15.69 -3.77 -3.01
C PHE A 190 16.39 -4.97 -2.39
N GLU A 191 16.99 -4.80 -1.21
CA GLU A 191 17.49 -5.89 -0.39
C GLU A 191 16.37 -6.88 -0.08
N TYR A 192 15.23 -6.38 0.41
CA TYR A 192 14.06 -7.23 0.67
C TYR A 192 13.59 -7.99 -0.58
N PHE A 193 13.58 -7.35 -1.75
CA PHE A 193 13.23 -8.04 -2.99
C PHE A 193 14.27 -9.08 -3.40
N ALA A 194 15.56 -8.79 -3.25
CA ALA A 194 16.63 -9.75 -3.49
C ALA A 194 16.52 -10.96 -2.55
N GLU A 195 16.27 -10.74 -1.25
CA GLU A 195 16.04 -11.81 -0.27
C GLU A 195 14.85 -12.70 -0.65
N VAL A 196 13.75 -12.12 -1.16
CA VAL A 196 12.60 -12.89 -1.67
C VAL A 196 12.99 -13.74 -2.88
N LEU A 197 13.80 -13.22 -3.80
CA LEU A 197 14.27 -13.97 -4.97
C LEU A 197 15.21 -15.11 -4.56
N ASP A 198 16.16 -14.84 -3.67
CA ASP A 198 17.04 -15.83 -3.05
C ASP A 198 16.24 -16.95 -2.37
N ALA A 199 15.21 -16.60 -1.59
CA ALA A 199 14.32 -17.56 -0.94
C ALA A 199 13.59 -18.46 -1.94
N VAL A 200 13.17 -17.89 -3.08
CA VAL A 200 12.53 -18.63 -4.18
C VAL A 200 13.52 -19.59 -4.85
N GLU A 201 14.73 -19.13 -5.16
CA GLU A 201 15.79 -19.94 -5.78
C GLU A 201 16.21 -21.10 -4.87
N ARG A 202 16.40 -20.83 -3.57
CA ARG A 202 16.73 -21.85 -2.55
C ARG A 202 15.55 -22.76 -2.20
N ARG A 203 14.32 -22.42 -2.65
CA ARG A 203 13.06 -23.08 -2.26
C ARG A 203 12.88 -23.12 -0.74
N GLN A 204 13.31 -22.07 -0.05
CA GLN A 204 13.20 -21.91 1.39
C GLN A 204 12.32 -20.70 1.65
N ALA A 205 11.06 -20.95 2.01
CA ALA A 205 10.14 -19.87 2.35
C ALA A 205 10.52 -19.26 3.70
N PRO A 206 10.24 -17.96 3.93
CA PRO A 206 10.32 -17.40 5.27
C PRO A 206 9.35 -18.12 6.23
N PRO A 207 9.58 -18.06 7.55
CA PRO A 207 8.66 -18.60 8.54
C PRO A 207 7.23 -18.13 8.30
N PHE A 208 6.28 -19.06 8.43
CA PHE A 208 4.88 -18.76 8.17
C PHE A 208 4.23 -17.98 9.31
N GLU A 209 3.68 -16.82 8.97
CA GLU A 209 2.97 -15.94 9.91
C GLU A 209 1.46 -16.05 9.70
N ILE A 210 0.77 -16.67 10.67
CA ILE A 210 -0.69 -16.89 10.60
C ILE A 210 -1.49 -15.58 10.58
N ASP A 211 -0.94 -14.48 11.09
CA ASP A 211 -1.55 -13.14 11.05
C ASP A 211 -1.78 -12.63 9.60
N THR A 212 -1.01 -13.14 8.64
CA THR A 212 -1.15 -12.80 7.21
C THR A 212 -2.21 -13.62 6.49
N TRP A 213 -2.76 -14.65 7.14
CA TRP A 213 -3.61 -15.67 6.51
C TRP A 213 -4.91 -15.10 5.93
N THR A 214 -5.54 -14.16 6.63
CA THR A 214 -6.84 -13.58 6.23
C THR A 214 -6.82 -13.01 4.80
N PHE A 215 -5.70 -12.41 4.38
CA PHE A 215 -5.55 -11.78 3.06
C PHE A 215 -4.66 -12.59 2.09
N ASN A 216 -4.26 -13.80 2.47
CA ASN A 216 -3.52 -14.69 1.60
C ASN A 216 -4.43 -15.19 0.47
N ASN A 217 -3.99 -14.99 -0.78
CA ASN A 217 -4.71 -15.44 -1.98
C ASN A 217 -4.26 -16.84 -2.47
N PHE A 218 -3.34 -17.47 -1.75
CA PHE A 218 -2.74 -18.76 -2.08
C PHE A 218 -2.85 -19.71 -0.88
N LYS A 219 -3.99 -19.70 -0.17
CA LYS A 219 -4.20 -20.48 1.06
C LYS A 219 -4.06 -21.97 0.79
N ASP A 220 -4.60 -22.49 -0.32
CA ASP A 220 -4.51 -23.92 -0.61
C ASP A 220 -3.06 -24.36 -0.86
N ALA A 221 -2.34 -23.57 -1.67
CA ALA A 221 -0.92 -23.81 -1.92
C ALA A 221 -0.07 -23.66 -0.66
N THR A 222 -0.39 -22.69 0.19
CA THR A 222 0.32 -22.44 1.46
C THR A 222 0.07 -23.59 2.44
N ALA A 223 -1.19 -24.01 2.64
CA ALA A 223 -1.55 -25.13 3.51
C ALA A 223 -0.86 -26.44 3.13
N LYS A 224 -0.73 -26.68 1.82
CA LYS A 224 0.00 -27.84 1.28
C LYS A 224 1.52 -27.71 1.46
N TYR A 225 2.05 -26.50 1.36
CA TYR A 225 3.50 -26.27 1.43
C TYR A 225 4.07 -26.47 2.84
N LEU A 226 3.32 -26.07 3.87
CA LEU A 226 3.77 -26.14 5.26
C LEU A 226 4.04 -27.58 5.71
N THR A 227 5.05 -27.78 6.55
CA THR A 227 5.31 -29.07 7.20
C THR A 227 4.39 -29.27 8.41
N ASP A 228 4.34 -30.50 8.93
CA ASP A 228 3.58 -30.78 10.16
C ASP A 228 4.17 -30.05 11.38
N GLU A 229 5.49 -29.89 11.41
CA GLU A 229 6.20 -29.11 12.44
C GLU A 229 5.79 -27.64 12.40
N GLU A 230 5.80 -27.00 11.23
CA GLU A 230 5.39 -25.60 11.06
C GLU A 230 3.92 -25.41 11.48
N VAL A 231 3.03 -26.34 11.13
CA VAL A 231 1.62 -26.29 11.56
C VAL A 231 1.50 -26.49 13.07
N ALA A 232 2.32 -27.34 13.68
CA ALA A 232 2.35 -27.53 15.14
C ALA A 232 2.86 -26.28 15.89
N GLU A 233 3.82 -25.54 15.31
CA GLU A 233 4.28 -24.26 15.82
C GLU A 233 3.17 -23.20 15.77
N VAL A 234 2.46 -23.10 14.64
CA VAL A 234 1.29 -22.22 14.50
C VAL A 234 0.22 -22.57 15.55
N ARG A 235 -0.10 -23.85 15.72
CA ARG A 235 -1.06 -24.31 16.75
C ARG A 235 -0.64 -23.86 18.14
N THR A 236 0.64 -23.97 18.46
CA THR A 236 1.20 -23.55 19.75
C THR A 236 1.07 -22.05 19.94
N TYR A 237 1.38 -21.27 18.90
CA TYR A 237 1.19 -19.82 18.90
C TYR A 237 -0.27 -19.43 19.13
N VAL A 238 -1.22 -19.99 18.37
CA VAL A 238 -2.65 -19.70 18.49
C VAL A 238 -3.18 -20.05 19.90
N ARG A 239 -2.73 -21.17 20.48
CA ARG A 239 -3.07 -21.54 21.87
C ARG A 239 -2.58 -20.51 22.89
N ARG A 240 -1.35 -20.00 22.73
CA ARG A 240 -0.81 -18.95 23.60
C ARG A 240 -1.62 -17.66 23.48
N VAL A 241 -1.97 -17.24 22.25
CA VAL A 241 -2.77 -16.03 22.04
C VAL A 241 -4.17 -16.19 22.63
N LYS A 242 -4.81 -17.35 22.47
CA LYS A 242 -6.12 -17.64 23.08
C LYS A 242 -6.10 -17.47 24.61
N ALA A 243 -5.02 -17.90 25.26
CA ALA A 243 -4.84 -17.77 26.72
C ALA A 243 -4.36 -16.39 27.19
N SER A 244 -4.05 -15.47 26.26
CA SER A 244 -3.48 -14.15 26.59
C SER A 244 -4.55 -13.11 26.91
N SER A 245 -4.11 -11.91 27.31
CA SER A 245 -4.96 -10.73 27.50
C SER A 245 -5.32 -9.99 26.20
N GLN A 246 -5.03 -10.57 25.03
CA GLN A 246 -5.39 -9.97 23.75
C GLN A 246 -6.93 -9.81 23.62
N PRO A 247 -7.41 -8.79 22.90
CA PRO A 247 -8.82 -8.62 22.60
C PRO A 247 -9.45 -9.85 21.92
N ASP A 248 -10.72 -10.12 22.24
CA ASP A 248 -11.41 -11.32 21.74
C ASP A 248 -11.49 -11.38 20.22
N TYR A 249 -11.64 -10.25 19.53
CA TYR A 249 -11.68 -10.24 18.07
C TYR A 249 -10.36 -10.74 17.43
N ILE A 250 -9.21 -10.46 18.04
CA ILE A 250 -7.89 -10.95 17.58
C ILE A 250 -7.81 -12.46 17.80
N LYS A 251 -8.24 -12.92 18.98
CA LYS A 251 -8.27 -14.34 19.32
C LYS A 251 -9.13 -15.12 18.34
N THR A 252 -10.35 -14.66 18.09
CA THR A 252 -11.28 -15.28 17.13
C THR A 252 -10.67 -15.29 15.73
N GLN A 253 -10.12 -14.18 15.25
CA GLN A 253 -9.50 -14.12 13.92
C GLN A 253 -8.39 -15.16 13.75
N LEU A 254 -7.52 -15.34 14.75
CA LEU A 254 -6.43 -16.30 14.70
C LEU A 254 -6.89 -17.76 14.83
N ILE A 255 -7.93 -18.00 15.62
CA ILE A 255 -8.56 -19.33 15.74
C ILE A 255 -9.18 -19.72 14.39
N ASP A 256 -10.02 -18.84 13.83
CA ASP A 256 -10.68 -19.07 12.53
C ASP A 256 -9.66 -19.28 11.41
N ALA A 257 -8.56 -18.50 11.41
CA ALA A 257 -7.47 -18.65 10.46
C ALA A 257 -6.79 -20.02 10.56
N TYR A 258 -6.53 -20.49 11.77
CA TYR A 258 -5.93 -21.80 12.00
C TYR A 258 -6.89 -22.94 11.65
N GLU A 259 -8.18 -22.82 11.93
CA GLU A 259 -9.19 -23.80 11.53
C GLU A 259 -9.29 -23.93 10.00
N ASP A 260 -9.35 -22.81 9.27
CA ASP A 260 -9.33 -22.80 7.79
C ASP A 260 -8.02 -23.38 7.23
N LEU A 261 -6.87 -23.12 7.87
CA LEU A 261 -5.59 -23.74 7.50
C LEU A 261 -5.64 -25.28 7.62
N VAL A 262 -6.10 -25.80 8.75
CA VAL A 262 -6.18 -27.25 9.01
C VAL A 262 -7.21 -27.91 8.09
N GLU A 263 -8.36 -27.28 7.86
CA GLU A 263 -9.39 -27.78 6.94
C GLU A 263 -8.82 -27.94 5.52
N ARG A 264 -8.12 -26.92 5.01
CA ARG A 264 -7.49 -26.97 3.68
C ARG A 264 -6.40 -28.03 3.60
N ARG A 265 -5.61 -28.20 4.65
CA ARG A 265 -4.59 -29.25 4.73
C ARG A 265 -5.22 -30.64 4.67
N GLY A 266 -6.33 -30.86 5.38
CA GLY A 266 -7.09 -32.11 5.33
C GLY A 266 -7.67 -32.43 3.94
N LYS A 267 -8.14 -31.41 3.21
CA LYS A 267 -8.67 -31.57 1.83
C LYS A 267 -7.59 -31.82 0.78
N ASN A 268 -6.43 -31.17 0.91
CA ASN A 268 -5.41 -31.15 -0.15
C ASN A 268 -4.33 -32.24 0.01
N GLY A 269 -4.32 -32.96 1.14
CA GLY A 269 -3.24 -33.88 1.51
C GLY A 269 -1.98 -33.13 1.95
N THR A 270 -1.16 -33.77 2.78
CA THR A 270 0.12 -33.22 3.23
C THR A 270 1.19 -33.40 2.16
N LYS A 271 2.21 -32.54 2.17
CA LYS A 271 3.45 -32.76 1.41
C LYS A 271 4.30 -33.82 2.11
#